data_AF-A0A2Z2PDH3-F1
#
_entry.id   AF-A0A2Z2PDH3-F1
#
_cell.length_a   1.000
_cell.length_b   1.000
_cell.length_c   1.000
_cell.angle_alpha   90.00
_cell.angle_beta   90.00
_cell.angle_gamma   90.00
#
_symmetry.space_group_name_H-M   'P 1'
#
loop_
_entity.id
_entity.type
_entity.pdbx_description
1 polymer ?
#
loop_
_entity_poly.entity_id
_entity_poly.type
_entity_poly.pdbx_seq_one_letter_code
_entity_poly.pdbx_strand_id
1 'polypeptide(L)'
;MTTAARALAFALPALCLTLAACGSEPAQSGNDAESFAARIGAGEATPVATPAPAATATPQIAEPLPGAAPGPFARGTLTDPASRTCGAPLMGPFIGKLADQATRAEIARLLGRTDNLRFVAYGSGGFVNPDPTNPRLSIMLDAQNIIRDARCG
;
A
#
# COMPACT_ATOMS: atom_id res chain seq x y z
N MET A 1 28.92 13.41 76.77
CA MET A 1 29.60 12.14 76.42
C MET A 1 30.73 12.48 75.44
N THR A 2 31.95 12.46 75.96
CA THR A 2 33.25 12.24 75.29
C THR A 2 33.16 10.94 74.43
N THR A 3 33.90 10.66 73.35
CA THR A 3 35.33 10.86 73.05
C THR A 3 35.63 10.38 71.61
N ALA A 4 36.71 10.92 71.02
CA ALA A 4 37.70 10.30 70.10
C ALA A 4 37.25 9.87 68.68
N ALA A 5 37.76 10.41 67.56
CA ALA A 5 39.15 10.64 67.08
C ALA A 5 39.84 9.41 66.47
N ARG A 6 40.56 9.69 65.36
CA ARG A 6 41.62 8.94 64.63
C ARG A 6 41.17 8.30 63.31
N ALA A 7 41.60 8.79 62.15
CA ALA A 7 42.95 8.88 61.57
C ALA A 7 43.51 7.52 61.11
N LEU A 8 43.47 7.28 59.79
CA LEU A 8 44.29 6.35 59.00
C LEU A 8 43.98 6.68 57.52
N ALA A 9 44.77 7.47 56.80
CA ALA A 9 46.16 7.29 56.39
C ALA A 9 46.36 6.09 55.44
N PHE A 10 46.76 6.45 54.23
CA PHE A 10 47.55 5.69 53.26
C PHE A 10 46.90 4.71 52.26
N ALA A 11 47.47 4.82 51.06
CA ALA A 11 47.56 3.86 49.98
C ALA A 11 46.33 3.71 49.08
N LEU A 12 46.36 4.36 47.90
CA LEU A 12 45.96 3.75 46.62
C LEU A 12 46.21 4.67 45.39
N PRO A 13 47.43 5.18 45.12
CA PRO A 13 47.75 5.74 43.79
C PRO A 13 48.20 4.63 42.82
N ALA A 14 47.55 3.46 42.82
CA ALA A 14 48.02 2.28 42.10
C ALA A 14 46.92 1.47 41.39
N LEU A 15 45.77 2.07 41.10
CA LEU A 15 44.68 1.40 40.37
C LEU A 15 44.24 2.12 39.07
N CYS A 16 45.04 3.04 38.54
CA CYS A 16 44.69 3.80 37.33
C CYS A 16 45.38 3.31 36.04
N LEU A 17 46.05 2.15 36.05
CA LEU A 17 46.82 1.65 34.89
C LEU A 17 46.20 0.44 34.18
N THR A 18 44.97 0.03 34.51
CA THR A 18 44.32 -1.15 33.91
C THR A 18 43.07 -0.87 33.07
N LEU A 19 42.72 0.39 32.79
CA LEU A 19 41.60 0.74 31.89
C LEU A 19 42.03 1.13 30.45
N ALA A 20 43.28 0.95 30.06
CA ALA A 20 43.77 1.28 28.72
C ALA A 20 43.61 0.15 27.67
N ALA A 21 42.72 -0.83 27.90
CA ALA A 21 42.56 -1.97 27.00
C ALA A 21 41.12 -2.49 26.90
N CYS A 22 40.16 -1.62 26.59
CA CYS A 22 38.93 -2.01 25.91
C CYS A 22 38.24 -0.79 25.28
N GLY A 23 38.90 -0.14 24.32
CA GLY A 23 38.34 0.93 23.49
C GLY A 23 38.18 0.44 22.06
N SER A 24 37.30 -0.53 21.83
CA SER A 24 36.78 -0.81 20.49
C SER A 24 35.40 -0.18 20.41
N GLU A 25 35.32 1.14 20.27
CA GLU A 25 34.09 1.73 19.74
C GLU A 25 33.97 1.25 18.29
N PRO A 26 32.89 0.53 17.92
CA PRO A 26 32.65 0.29 16.51
C PRO A 26 32.49 1.66 15.86
N ALA A 27 33.22 1.88 14.75
CA ALA A 27 33.07 3.10 13.97
C ALA A 27 31.59 3.36 13.75
N GLN A 28 31.09 4.44 14.34
CA GLN A 28 29.69 4.80 14.24
C GLN A 28 29.41 5.02 12.76
N SER A 29 28.50 4.23 12.19
CA SER A 29 28.14 4.42 10.79
C SER A 29 27.54 5.80 10.67
N GLY A 30 28.31 6.74 10.11
CA GLY A 30 27.82 8.07 9.82
C GLY A 30 26.61 7.95 8.91
N ASN A 31 25.53 8.64 9.27
CA ASN A 31 24.37 8.84 8.40
C ASN A 31 24.56 10.11 7.54
N ASP A 32 25.81 10.51 7.31
CA ASP A 32 26.16 11.58 6.37
C ASP A 32 26.09 11.07 4.93
N ALA A 33 25.87 12.01 4.01
CA ALA A 33 25.65 11.73 2.60
C ALA A 33 26.85 11.01 1.98
N GLU A 34 28.07 11.31 2.43
CA GLU A 34 29.31 10.70 1.99
C GLU A 34 29.38 9.21 2.36
N SER A 35 28.96 8.84 3.57
CA SER A 35 28.84 7.43 4.01
C SER A 35 27.79 6.65 3.20
N PHE A 36 26.66 7.28 2.84
CA PHE A 36 25.68 6.67 1.93
C PHE A 36 26.23 6.50 0.51
N ALA A 37 26.91 7.53 -0.02
CA ALA A 37 27.49 7.51 -1.35
C ALA A 37 28.59 6.44 -1.47
N ALA A 38 29.41 6.24 -0.43
CA ALA A 38 30.42 5.19 -0.41
C ALA A 38 29.81 3.77 -0.44
N ARG A 39 28.65 3.56 0.18
CA ARG A 39 27.94 2.26 0.16
C ARG A 39 27.30 1.95 -1.20
N ILE A 40 26.89 2.99 -1.93
CA ILE A 40 26.23 2.84 -3.23
C ILE A 40 27.26 2.85 -4.38
N GLY A 41 28.37 3.58 -4.23
CA GLY A 41 29.35 3.87 -5.28
C GLY A 41 30.54 2.91 -5.38
N ALA A 42 30.62 1.85 -4.56
CA ALA A 42 31.69 0.84 -4.65
C ALA A 42 31.54 -0.13 -5.84
N GLY A 43 30.54 0.08 -6.71
CA GLY A 43 30.46 -0.50 -8.04
C GLY A 43 30.71 0.59 -9.08
N GLU A 44 31.82 0.48 -9.80
CA GLU A 44 32.21 1.30 -10.94
C GLU A 44 30.99 1.62 -11.82
N ALA A 45 30.61 2.90 -11.89
CA ALA A 45 29.46 3.37 -12.65
C ALA A 45 29.77 3.30 -14.16
N THR A 46 29.70 2.11 -14.74
CA THR A 46 29.30 1.98 -16.15
C THR A 46 27.80 2.28 -16.22
N PRO A 47 27.29 3.06 -17.19
CA PRO A 47 25.86 3.35 -17.28
C PRO A 47 25.12 2.06 -17.65
N VAL A 48 24.72 1.30 -16.65
CA VAL A 48 23.82 0.16 -16.80
C VAL A 48 22.41 0.73 -16.92
N ALA A 49 21.76 0.41 -18.03
CA ALA A 49 20.36 0.73 -18.28
C ALA A 49 19.51 0.47 -17.03
N THR A 50 18.59 1.40 -16.73
CA THR A 50 17.59 1.25 -15.68
C THR A 50 17.01 -0.16 -15.73
N PRO A 51 17.10 -0.97 -14.65
CA PRO A 51 16.54 -2.32 -14.66
C PRO A 51 15.04 -2.21 -14.92
N ALA A 52 14.61 -2.62 -16.10
CA ALA A 52 13.20 -2.85 -16.35
C ALA A 52 12.76 -3.96 -15.38
N PRO A 53 11.68 -3.76 -14.60
CA PRO A 53 11.18 -4.81 -13.72
C PRO A 53 10.86 -6.04 -14.58
N ALA A 54 11.61 -7.12 -14.36
CA ALA A 54 11.30 -8.40 -14.96
C ALA A 54 9.96 -8.85 -14.38
N ALA A 55 8.89 -8.75 -15.17
CA ALA A 55 7.57 -9.27 -14.84
C ALA A 55 7.59 -10.81 -14.93
N THR A 56 8.38 -11.48 -14.09
CA THR A 56 8.58 -12.93 -14.15
C THR A 56 7.69 -13.72 -13.19
N ALA A 57 6.94 -13.06 -12.30
CA ALA A 57 6.00 -13.74 -11.40
C ALA A 57 4.55 -13.44 -11.82
N THR A 58 4.01 -14.23 -12.73
CA THR A 58 2.57 -14.25 -13.00
C THR A 58 1.85 -14.81 -11.76
N PRO A 59 0.88 -14.10 -11.16
CA PRO A 59 0.14 -14.61 -10.01
C PRO A 59 -0.51 -15.95 -10.34
N GLN A 60 -0.15 -17.00 -9.61
CA GLN A 60 -0.80 -18.30 -9.71
C GLN A 60 -2.08 -18.25 -8.88
N ILE A 61 -3.23 -18.02 -9.53
CA ILE A 61 -4.54 -18.10 -8.87
C ILE A 61 -4.87 -19.59 -8.75
N ALA A 62 -4.89 -20.11 -7.52
CA ALA A 62 -5.33 -21.47 -7.27
C ALA A 62 -6.81 -21.62 -7.68
N GLU A 63 -7.12 -22.69 -8.41
CA GLU A 63 -8.52 -23.01 -8.70
C GLU A 63 -9.27 -23.34 -7.40
N PRO A 64 -10.51 -22.85 -7.22
CA PRO A 64 -11.36 -23.27 -6.12
C PRO A 64 -11.53 -24.79 -6.12
N LEU A 65 -11.50 -25.42 -4.94
CA LEU A 65 -11.75 -26.85 -4.81
C LEU A 65 -13.13 -27.23 -5.38
N PRO A 66 -13.30 -28.43 -5.97
CA PRO A 66 -14.61 -28.93 -6.37
C PRO A 66 -15.61 -28.86 -5.22
N GLY A 67 -16.73 -28.17 -5.43
CA GLY A 67 -17.77 -27.98 -4.41
C GLY A 67 -17.55 -26.79 -3.47
N ALA A 68 -16.51 -25.97 -3.68
CA ALA A 68 -16.37 -24.70 -2.99
C ALA A 68 -17.58 -23.81 -3.32
N ALA A 69 -18.40 -23.53 -2.30
CA ALA A 69 -19.50 -22.60 -2.44
C ALA A 69 -18.95 -21.20 -2.80
N PRO A 70 -19.59 -20.46 -3.72
CA PRO A 70 -19.27 -19.06 -3.95
C PRO A 70 -19.29 -18.31 -2.63
N GLY A 71 -18.27 -17.50 -2.37
CA GLY A 71 -18.25 -16.62 -1.20
C GLY A 71 -19.47 -15.69 -1.17
N PRO A 72 -19.84 -15.18 0.01
CA PRO A 72 -20.96 -14.23 0.12
C PRO A 72 -20.70 -13.01 -0.77
N PHE A 73 -21.72 -12.58 -1.50
CA PHE A 73 -21.62 -11.39 -2.32
C PHE A 73 -21.58 -10.14 -1.44
N ALA A 74 -20.78 -9.16 -1.85
CA ALA A 74 -20.87 -7.82 -1.29
C ALA A 74 -22.16 -7.17 -1.82
N ARG A 75 -23.09 -6.85 -0.92
CA ARG A 75 -24.39 -6.29 -1.29
C ARG A 75 -24.24 -4.99 -2.09
N GLY A 76 -25.08 -4.75 -3.09
CA GLY A 76 -25.05 -3.54 -3.91
C GLY A 76 -23.83 -3.42 -4.83
N THR A 77 -23.04 -4.49 -5.02
CA THR A 77 -21.83 -4.48 -5.87
C THR A 77 -22.02 -5.27 -7.16
N LEU A 78 -20.96 -5.32 -7.98
CA LEU A 78 -20.87 -6.02 -9.27
C LEU A 78 -21.20 -7.52 -9.18
N THR A 79 -20.95 -8.17 -8.04
CA THR A 79 -21.22 -9.60 -7.86
C THR A 79 -22.58 -9.89 -7.24
N ASP A 80 -23.30 -8.88 -6.73
CA ASP A 80 -24.61 -9.05 -6.11
C ASP A 80 -25.73 -9.11 -7.18
N PRO A 81 -26.46 -10.24 -7.29
CA PRO A 81 -27.58 -10.36 -8.22
C PRO A 81 -28.71 -9.34 -8.00
N ALA A 82 -28.86 -8.80 -6.78
CA ALA A 82 -29.86 -7.79 -6.46
C ALA A 82 -29.52 -6.41 -7.05
N SER A 83 -28.25 -6.17 -7.39
CA SER A 83 -27.75 -4.89 -7.96
C SER A 83 -28.11 -4.68 -9.43
N ARG A 84 -28.93 -5.55 -10.04
CA ARG A 84 -29.38 -5.41 -11.43
C ARG A 84 -30.17 -4.13 -11.68
N THR A 85 -30.82 -3.60 -10.65
CA THR A 85 -31.58 -2.33 -10.66
C THR A 85 -30.73 -1.13 -11.07
N CYS A 86 -29.47 -1.07 -10.61
CA CYS A 86 -28.53 -0.02 -11.00
C CYS A 86 -27.63 -0.43 -12.18
N GLY A 87 -27.62 -1.71 -12.56
CA GLY A 87 -26.78 -2.24 -13.63
C GLY A 87 -25.33 -2.53 -13.22
N ALA A 88 -25.00 -2.56 -11.91
CA ALA A 88 -23.64 -2.86 -11.46
C ALA A 88 -23.08 -4.19 -12.00
N PRO A 89 -23.85 -5.31 -12.08
CA PRO A 89 -23.33 -6.56 -12.62
C PRO A 89 -22.94 -6.51 -14.11
N LEU A 90 -23.40 -5.50 -14.86
CA LEU A 90 -23.04 -5.30 -16.27
C LEU A 90 -21.65 -4.67 -16.44
N MET A 91 -21.02 -4.23 -15.34
CA MET A 91 -19.78 -3.46 -15.40
C MET A 91 -18.51 -4.31 -15.51
N GLY A 92 -18.62 -5.65 -15.39
CA GLY A 92 -17.50 -6.58 -15.47
C GLY A 92 -16.52 -6.32 -16.63
N PRO A 93 -16.99 -6.14 -17.89
CA PRO A 93 -16.13 -5.88 -19.05
C PRO A 93 -15.36 -4.56 -19.02
N PHE A 94 -15.67 -3.65 -18.11
CA PHE A 94 -15.02 -2.34 -18.00
C PHE A 94 -14.07 -2.24 -16.81
N ILE A 95 -14.08 -3.21 -15.89
CA ILE A 95 -13.13 -3.23 -14.79
C ILE A 95 -11.71 -3.31 -15.35
N GLY A 96 -10.84 -2.41 -14.88
CA GLY A 96 -9.47 -2.28 -15.35
C GLY A 96 -9.29 -1.41 -16.59
N LYS A 97 -10.37 -0.92 -17.22
CA LYS A 97 -10.28 0.01 -18.36
C LYS A 97 -10.22 1.47 -17.92
N LEU A 98 -9.56 2.29 -18.73
CA LEU A 98 -9.55 3.74 -18.58
C LEU A 98 -10.98 4.28 -18.79
N ALA A 99 -11.48 5.12 -17.87
CA ALA A 99 -12.75 5.80 -18.01
C ALA A 99 -12.61 7.03 -18.93
N ASP A 100 -12.23 6.83 -20.18
CA ASP A 100 -12.21 7.85 -21.23
C ASP A 100 -13.61 8.08 -21.83
N GLN A 101 -13.74 9.06 -22.73
CA GLN A 101 -15.03 9.39 -23.36
C GLN A 101 -15.64 8.20 -24.11
N ALA A 102 -14.83 7.42 -24.82
CA ALA A 102 -15.29 6.26 -25.57
C ALA A 102 -15.86 5.18 -24.63
N THR A 103 -15.14 4.85 -23.57
CA THR A 103 -15.55 3.87 -22.56
C THR A 103 -16.81 4.34 -21.83
N ARG A 104 -16.90 5.63 -21.47
CA ARG A 104 -18.10 6.20 -20.83
C ARG A 104 -19.33 6.13 -21.75
N ALA A 105 -19.16 6.40 -23.04
CA ALA A 105 -20.22 6.28 -24.02
C ALA A 105 -20.66 4.81 -24.21
N GLU A 106 -19.72 3.87 -24.22
CA GLU A 106 -20.01 2.44 -24.30
C GLU A 106 -20.79 1.95 -23.07
N ILE A 107 -20.41 2.40 -21.87
CA ILE A 107 -21.14 2.13 -20.62
C ILE A 107 -22.57 2.65 -20.70
N ALA A 108 -22.75 3.91 -21.12
CA ALA A 108 -24.08 4.49 -21.28
C ALA A 108 -24.96 3.71 -22.28
N ARG A 109 -24.36 3.26 -23.40
CA ARG A 109 -25.04 2.42 -24.39
C ARG A 109 -25.42 1.06 -23.81
N LEU A 110 -24.51 0.40 -23.10
CA LEU A 110 -24.78 -0.90 -22.48
C LEU A 110 -25.91 -0.81 -21.46
N LEU A 111 -25.94 0.26 -20.66
CA LEU A 111 -26.98 0.49 -19.66
C LEU A 111 -28.29 0.96 -20.28
N GLY A 112 -28.29 1.41 -21.54
CA GLY A 112 -29.43 2.02 -22.21
C GLY A 112 -29.88 3.35 -21.58
N ARG A 113 -29.03 3.97 -20.75
CA ARG A 113 -29.37 5.15 -19.96
C ARG A 113 -28.12 5.95 -19.58
N THR A 114 -28.33 7.24 -19.32
CA THR A 114 -27.31 8.16 -18.79
C THR A 114 -27.71 8.82 -17.48
N ASP A 115 -28.99 8.78 -17.12
CA ASP A 115 -29.45 9.22 -15.82
C ASP A 115 -28.96 8.25 -14.73
N ASN A 116 -28.84 8.78 -13.51
CA ASN A 116 -28.43 7.98 -12.36
C ASN A 116 -27.07 7.26 -12.56
N LEU A 117 -26.20 7.80 -13.41
CA LEU A 117 -24.84 7.34 -13.60
C LEU A 117 -23.86 8.36 -13.01
N ARG A 118 -22.96 7.92 -12.13
CA ARG A 118 -21.90 8.75 -11.54
C ARG A 118 -20.57 8.07 -11.66
N PHE A 119 -19.55 8.83 -12.05
CA PHE A 119 -18.17 8.42 -11.96
C PHE A 119 -17.54 9.08 -10.73
N VAL A 120 -17.10 8.27 -9.79
CA VAL A 120 -16.56 8.68 -8.51
C VAL A 120 -15.04 8.72 -8.64
N ALA A 121 -14.49 9.92 -8.73
CA ALA A 121 -13.04 10.12 -8.85
C ALA A 121 -12.32 9.67 -7.57
N TYR A 122 -11.10 9.17 -7.72
CA TYR A 122 -10.24 8.89 -6.59
C TYR A 122 -10.05 10.12 -5.69
N GLY A 123 -10.08 9.91 -4.37
CA GLY A 123 -9.94 10.98 -3.38
C GLY A 123 -11.18 11.86 -3.20
N SER A 124 -12.30 11.57 -3.89
CA SER A 124 -13.56 12.25 -3.59
C SER A 124 -13.96 12.00 -2.13
N GLY A 125 -14.27 13.06 -1.38
CA GLY A 125 -14.52 13.03 0.07
C GLY A 125 -15.83 12.37 0.52
N GLY A 126 -16.33 11.38 -0.22
CA GLY A 126 -17.58 10.67 0.09
C GLY A 126 -17.42 9.17 -0.10
N PHE A 127 -17.99 8.40 0.84
CA PHE A 127 -18.12 6.96 0.72
C PHE A 127 -19.42 6.62 -0.05
N VAL A 128 -19.34 5.70 -1.00
CA VAL A 128 -20.52 5.12 -1.62
C VAL A 128 -20.99 3.97 -0.77
N ASN A 129 -22.05 4.19 0.01
CA ASN A 129 -22.69 3.10 0.75
C ASN A 129 -23.53 2.26 -0.23
N PRO A 130 -23.18 0.98 -0.47
CA PRO A 130 -23.89 0.17 -1.45
C PRO A 130 -25.33 -0.08 -1.03
N ASP A 131 -26.27 0.24 -1.91
CA ASP A 131 -27.70 -0.02 -1.71
C ASP A 131 -28.31 -0.62 -2.99
N PRO A 132 -28.61 -1.93 -3.02
CA PRO A 132 -29.16 -2.59 -4.21
C PRO A 132 -30.56 -2.09 -4.60
N THR A 133 -31.23 -1.32 -3.75
CA THR A 133 -32.54 -0.72 -4.06
C THR A 133 -32.41 0.62 -4.78
N ASN A 134 -31.24 1.25 -4.73
CA ASN A 134 -30.99 2.54 -5.36
C ASN A 134 -30.72 2.36 -6.86
N PRO A 135 -31.44 3.06 -7.76
CA PRO A 135 -31.22 2.95 -9.20
C PRO A 135 -29.90 3.55 -9.67
N ARG A 136 -29.20 4.33 -8.84
CA ARG A 136 -27.96 5.01 -9.18
C ARG A 136 -26.77 4.06 -9.25
N LEU A 137 -26.05 4.09 -10.36
CA LEU A 137 -24.77 3.42 -10.54
C LEU A 137 -23.63 4.39 -10.26
N SER A 138 -22.83 4.07 -9.24
CA SER A 138 -21.54 4.71 -8.98
C SER A 138 -20.41 3.83 -9.50
N ILE A 139 -19.62 4.37 -10.40
CA ILE A 139 -18.42 3.76 -10.99
C ILE A 139 -17.20 4.36 -10.31
N MET A 140 -16.47 3.56 -9.56
CA MET A 140 -15.31 4.00 -8.78
C MET A 140 -14.06 4.01 -9.66
N LEU A 141 -13.37 5.15 -9.65
CA LEU A 141 -12.15 5.37 -10.39
C LEU A 141 -10.95 5.42 -9.44
N ASP A 142 -9.80 4.95 -9.91
CA ASP A 142 -8.54 5.19 -9.24
C ASP A 142 -7.87 6.51 -9.67
N ALA A 143 -6.67 6.75 -9.12
CA ALA A 143 -5.88 7.95 -9.42
C ALA A 143 -5.47 8.08 -10.89
N GLN A 144 -5.52 6.99 -11.67
CA GLN A 144 -5.20 6.95 -13.09
C GLN A 144 -6.47 7.01 -13.95
N ASN A 145 -7.63 7.31 -13.37
CA ASN A 145 -8.93 7.32 -14.03
C ASN A 145 -9.32 5.93 -14.58
N ILE A 146 -8.83 4.85 -13.96
CA ILE A 146 -9.17 3.47 -14.31
C ILE A 146 -10.33 3.00 -13.45
N ILE A 147 -11.29 2.30 -14.07
CA ILE A 147 -12.45 1.74 -13.38
C ILE A 147 -12.01 0.58 -12.50
N ARG A 148 -12.26 0.70 -11.19
CA ARG A 148 -11.91 -0.34 -10.21
C ARG A 148 -13.12 -1.07 -9.65
N ASP A 149 -14.27 -0.41 -9.63
CA ASP A 149 -15.46 -0.98 -9.01
C ASP A 149 -16.74 -0.34 -9.54
N ALA A 150 -17.87 -1.00 -9.34
CA ALA A 150 -19.19 -0.49 -9.64
C ALA A 150 -20.21 -0.92 -8.58
N ARG A 151 -20.98 0.06 -8.07
CA ARG A 151 -21.88 -0.12 -6.94
C ARG A 151 -23.18 0.65 -7.13
N CYS A 152 -24.26 0.13 -6.57
CA CYS A 152 -25.51 0.88 -6.47
C CYS A 152 -25.42 1.90 -5.31
N GLY A 153 -25.75 3.17 -5.55
CA GLY A 153 -25.70 4.26 -4.55
C GLY A 153 -25.01 5.54 -5.00
#